data_AF-A0A453GAN9-F1
#
_entry.id   AF-A0A453GAN9-F1
#
_cell.length_a   1.000
_cell.length_b   1.000
_cell.length_c   1.000
_cell.angle_alpha   90.00
_cell.angle_beta   90.00
_cell.angle_gamma   90.00
#
_symmetry.space_group_name_H-M   'P 1'
#
loop_
_entity.id
_entity.type
_entity.pdbx_description
1 polymer ?
#
loop_
_entity_poly.entity_id
_entity_poly.type
_entity_poly.pdbx_seq_one_letter_code
_entity_poly.pdbx_strand_id
1 'polypeptide(L)'
;FLWEVEQSKSKGQDLKAKEVRVNTRLLYQQTKFNLLREESEGYAKLVTLLCQVGSDLACQNASSATISIIKSLIGHFDLDPNRVFDIVLECFELYPDNSIFYQLIPLFPKSHAAKILGFKFQYYQQLDVNIPVPSGLFRIAALLVKSGLIDLDNLYAHLLPNDDEAFEHFGSFVSRKIDEATKIGKINLAATGKDLMDDEKQEITIDLYTALEMENDIVEERAPEIEKNQKLGLLLGFLSVHDWDHAQLLFERLAQLNPVEHIEICHGLFRIIEKTISSAYSAYCQTHHKISRNIDTHMIDASSVSSPSYLVHPPKVFFQMLAVCGPYLHRDTQLFQKVCRVLKAYHASSKESAHTTGVMSPESHIEEALGSCLLPSLQLIPANPAVDMEIWGVLSLLPYEVRYRLYGEWEKDAEQNPVVLAARQTAKVVCLFHA
;
A
#
# COMPACT_ATOMS: atom_id res chain seq x y z
N PHE A 1 46.06 34.95 49.94
CA PHE A 1 46.93 33.76 50.11
C PHE A 1 46.19 32.42 50.00
N LEU A 2 45.45 31.91 51.00
CA LEU A 2 44.82 30.58 50.91
C LEU A 2 43.80 30.48 49.75
N TRP A 3 42.96 31.51 49.57
CA TRP A 3 42.00 31.63 48.47
C TRP A 3 42.65 31.66 47.07
N GLU A 4 43.78 32.33 46.92
CA GLU A 4 44.51 32.42 45.65
C GLU A 4 45.18 31.09 45.28
N VAL A 5 45.62 30.33 46.28
CA VAL A 5 46.18 28.98 46.10
C VAL A 5 45.08 27.99 45.69
N GLU A 6 43.87 28.12 46.25
CA GLU A 6 42.71 27.32 45.83
C GLU A 6 42.26 27.66 44.39
N GLN A 7 42.20 28.94 44.02
CA GLN A 7 41.93 29.35 42.63
C GLN A 7 43.02 28.89 41.64
N SER A 8 44.28 28.84 42.06
CA SER A 8 45.37 28.35 41.23
C SER A 8 45.32 26.84 41.05
N LYS A 9 44.92 26.09 42.09
CA LYS A 9 44.68 24.65 42.01
C LYS A 9 43.48 24.30 41.12
N SER A 10 42.38 25.04 41.21
CA SER A 10 41.20 24.80 40.36
C SER A 10 41.49 25.10 38.88
N LYS A 11 42.18 26.21 38.58
CA LYS A 11 42.66 26.51 37.22
C LYS A 11 43.62 25.45 36.68
N GLY A 12 44.50 24.90 37.52
CA GLY A 12 45.39 23.81 37.14
C GLY A 12 44.67 22.50 36.82
N GLN A 13 43.59 22.19 37.55
CA GLN A 13 42.72 21.04 37.26
C GLN A 13 41.94 21.23 35.96
N ASP A 14 41.41 22.43 35.69
CA ASP A 14 40.74 22.76 34.43
C ASP A 14 41.68 22.68 33.23
N LEU A 15 42.94 23.11 33.37
CA LEU A 15 43.95 22.99 32.31
C LEU A 15 44.28 21.53 32.02
N LYS A 16 44.44 20.69 33.04
CA LYS A 16 44.60 19.23 32.86
C LYS A 16 43.38 18.60 32.18
N ALA A 17 42.16 19.00 32.56
CA ALA A 17 40.95 18.49 31.91
C ALA A 17 40.84 18.94 30.44
N LYS A 18 41.29 20.15 30.10
CA LYS A 18 41.39 20.63 28.72
C LYS A 18 42.48 19.89 27.95
N GLU A 19 43.65 19.68 28.53
CA GLU A 19 44.75 18.91 27.94
C GLU A 19 44.31 17.47 27.65
N VAL A 20 43.65 16.81 28.60
CA VAL A 20 43.08 15.47 28.39
C VAL A 20 42.06 15.48 27.26
N ARG A 21 41.17 16.48 27.18
CA ARG A 21 40.22 16.60 26.06
C ARG A 21 40.91 16.83 24.72
N VAL A 22 41.93 17.68 24.66
CA VAL A 22 42.71 17.94 23.45
C VAL A 22 43.47 16.70 23.02
N ASN A 23 44.18 16.02 23.92
CA ASN A 23 44.89 14.78 23.64
C ASN A 23 43.93 13.67 23.21
N THR A 24 42.77 13.56 23.86
CA THR A 24 41.74 12.59 23.46
C THR A 24 41.24 12.89 22.05
N ARG A 25 40.99 14.16 21.73
CA ARG A 25 40.57 14.60 20.40
C ARG A 25 41.65 14.28 19.36
N LEU A 26 42.90 14.57 19.66
CA LEU A 26 44.04 14.38 18.75
C LEU A 26 44.34 12.90 18.49
N LEU A 27 44.20 12.03 19.50
CA LEU A 27 44.49 10.60 19.36
C LEU A 27 43.31 9.78 18.82
N TYR A 28 42.07 10.12 19.18
CA TYR A 28 40.92 9.23 18.96
C TYR A 28 39.86 9.79 18.01
N GLN A 29 39.90 11.08 17.65
CA GLN A 29 38.96 11.60 16.66
C GLN A 29 39.51 11.34 15.26
N GLN A 30 38.86 10.44 14.51
CA GLN A 30 39.08 10.36 13.07
C GLN A 30 38.58 11.66 12.43
N THR A 31 39.43 12.28 11.61
CA THR A 31 39.03 13.40 10.74
C THR A 31 38.14 12.82 9.65
N LYS A 32 36.83 13.04 9.76
CA LYS A 32 35.85 12.73 8.71
C LYS A 32 35.01 13.95 8.46
N PHE A 33 34.78 14.25 7.20
CA PHE A 33 34.05 15.44 6.78
C PHE A 33 32.61 15.07 6.45
N ASN A 34 31.67 15.52 7.28
CA ASN A 34 30.25 15.20 7.15
C ASN A 34 29.48 16.30 6.43
N LEU A 35 29.99 17.54 6.44
CA LEU A 35 29.30 18.67 5.83
C LEU A 35 29.87 18.95 4.44
N LEU A 36 28.99 19.29 3.49
CA LEU A 36 29.37 19.61 2.12
C LEU A 36 30.38 20.77 2.01
N ARG A 37 30.32 21.71 2.96
CA ARG A 37 31.23 22.87 3.01
C ARG A 37 32.63 22.54 3.53
N GLU A 38 32.79 21.42 4.22
CA GLU A 38 34.08 21.00 4.77
C GLU A 38 34.97 20.44 3.65
N GLU A 39 34.41 19.57 2.80
CA GLU A 39 35.11 18.96 1.65
C GLU A 39 34.30 19.07 0.36
N SER A 40 34.22 20.28 -0.19
CA SER A 40 33.41 20.57 -1.37
C SER A 40 33.87 19.83 -2.63
N GLU A 41 35.19 19.62 -2.80
CA GLU A 41 35.74 18.89 -3.95
C GLU A 41 35.35 17.40 -3.92
N GLY A 42 35.51 16.75 -2.77
CA GLY A 42 35.20 15.32 -2.63
C GLY A 42 33.72 15.04 -2.88
N TYR A 43 32.82 15.83 -2.28
CA TYR A 43 31.39 15.70 -2.51
C TYR A 43 30.96 16.05 -3.93
N ALA A 44 31.57 17.07 -4.57
CA ALA A 44 31.26 17.42 -5.96
C ALA A 44 31.65 16.30 -6.94
N LYS A 45 32.83 15.68 -6.74
CA LYS A 45 33.26 14.53 -7.55
C LYS A 45 32.35 13.32 -7.35
N LEU A 46 31.92 13.04 -6.12
CA LEU A 46 30.97 11.98 -5.81
C LEU A 46 29.64 12.18 -6.54
N VAL A 47 29.02 13.35 -6.41
CA VAL A 47 27.72 13.65 -7.05
C VAL A 47 27.83 13.55 -8.57
N THR A 48 28.91 14.10 -9.14
CA THR A 48 29.15 14.04 -10.59
C THR A 48 29.21 12.59 -11.09
N LEU A 49 29.93 11.72 -10.36
CA LEU A 49 30.02 10.30 -10.68
C LEU A 49 28.65 9.62 -10.62
N LEU A 50 27.86 9.87 -9.56
CA LEU A 50 26.55 9.25 -9.37
C LEU A 50 25.54 9.71 -10.45
N CYS A 51 25.60 10.98 -10.87
CA CYS A 51 24.73 11.50 -11.94
C CYS A 51 25.14 10.96 -13.33
N GLN A 52 26.43 10.80 -13.63
CA GLN A 52 26.90 10.22 -14.89
C GLN A 52 26.46 8.76 -15.05
N VAL A 53 26.53 8.01 -13.95
CA VAL A 53 26.04 6.63 -13.88
C VAL A 53 24.55 6.53 -14.24
N GLY A 54 23.76 7.59 -13.99
CA GLY A 54 22.35 7.69 -14.38
C GLY A 54 22.09 7.87 -15.88
N SER A 55 23.07 8.31 -16.67
CA SER A 55 22.89 8.70 -18.08
C SER A 55 23.47 7.72 -19.10
N ASP A 56 24.40 6.84 -18.73
CA ASP A 56 25.15 6.02 -19.69
C ASP A 56 24.94 4.50 -19.53
N LEU A 57 24.91 3.84 -20.69
CA LEU A 57 24.70 2.40 -20.94
C LEU A 57 25.43 1.48 -19.95
N ALA A 58 24.64 0.79 -19.12
CA ALA A 58 25.11 -0.19 -18.15
C ALA A 58 25.82 -1.39 -18.82
N CYS A 59 27.15 -1.38 -18.80
CA CYS A 59 27.94 -2.61 -18.94
C CYS A 59 28.13 -3.22 -17.54
N GLN A 60 28.00 -4.53 -17.40
CA GLN A 60 28.12 -5.25 -16.11
C GLN A 60 29.47 -5.02 -15.40
N ASN A 61 30.52 -4.62 -16.13
CA ASN A 61 31.83 -4.29 -15.57
C ASN A 61 31.94 -2.88 -14.98
N ALA A 62 30.97 -1.99 -15.29
CA ALA A 62 30.97 -0.61 -14.82
C ALA A 62 30.67 -0.51 -13.33
N SER A 63 29.84 -1.39 -12.78
CA SER A 63 29.41 -1.30 -11.38
C SER A 63 30.54 -1.57 -10.38
N SER A 64 31.41 -2.56 -10.63
CA SER A 64 32.58 -2.81 -9.79
C SER A 64 33.59 -1.66 -9.84
N ALA A 65 33.75 -1.06 -11.02
CA ALA A 65 34.63 0.10 -11.19
C ALA A 65 34.09 1.31 -10.40
N THR A 66 32.79 1.61 -10.51
CA THR A 66 32.14 2.69 -9.74
C THR A 66 32.25 2.47 -8.23
N ILE A 67 32.02 1.24 -7.75
CA ILE A 67 32.19 0.89 -6.33
C ILE A 67 33.63 1.18 -5.87
N SER A 68 34.62 0.79 -6.66
CA SER A 68 36.04 1.04 -6.34
C SER A 68 36.36 2.54 -6.32
N ILE A 69 35.81 3.31 -7.27
CA ILE A 69 35.99 4.76 -7.32
C ILE A 69 35.35 5.41 -6.09
N ILE A 70 34.13 5.04 -5.70
CA ILE A 70 33.46 5.57 -4.49
C ILE A 70 34.28 5.28 -3.23
N LYS A 71 34.78 4.04 -3.07
CA LYS A 71 35.68 3.70 -1.95
C LYS A 71 36.96 4.55 -1.96
N SER A 72 37.53 4.78 -3.14
CA SER A 72 38.71 5.65 -3.29
C SER A 72 38.40 7.10 -2.94
N LEU A 73 37.22 7.63 -3.31
CA LEU A 73 36.82 8.99 -2.96
C LEU A 73 36.61 9.14 -1.45
N ILE A 74 35.92 8.17 -0.81
CA ILE A 74 35.72 8.15 0.64
C ILE A 74 37.06 8.18 1.37
N GLY A 75 38.03 7.38 0.94
CA GLY A 75 39.35 7.31 1.58
C GLY A 75 40.30 8.46 1.22
N HIS A 76 40.20 9.06 0.04
CA HIS A 76 41.10 10.13 -0.39
C HIS A 76 40.72 11.49 0.19
N PHE A 77 39.42 11.77 0.31
CA PHE A 77 38.89 13.02 0.83
C PHE A 77 38.35 12.88 2.25
N ASP A 78 38.60 11.76 2.94
CA ASP A 78 38.10 11.47 4.29
C ASP A 78 36.59 11.77 4.46
N LEU A 79 35.77 11.40 3.47
CA LEU A 79 34.33 11.68 3.48
C LEU A 79 33.62 10.83 4.54
N ASP A 80 32.61 11.40 5.21
CA ASP A 80 31.77 10.63 6.13
C ASP A 80 30.90 9.62 5.35
N PRO A 81 31.03 8.30 5.62
CA PRO A 81 30.28 7.29 4.88
C PRO A 81 28.76 7.40 5.02
N ASN A 82 28.23 7.94 6.13
CA ASN A 82 26.80 8.12 6.31
C ASN A 82 26.29 9.25 5.41
N ARG A 83 27.05 10.35 5.28
CA ARG A 83 26.70 11.42 4.33
C ARG A 83 26.81 10.97 2.88
N VAL A 84 27.83 10.18 2.56
CA VAL A 84 27.95 9.57 1.23
C VAL A 84 26.74 8.68 0.94
N PHE A 85 26.32 7.86 1.91
CA PHE A 85 25.12 7.03 1.75
C PHE A 85 23.85 7.85 1.55
N ASP A 86 23.69 8.92 2.33
CA ASP A 86 22.58 9.87 2.22
C ASP A 86 22.46 10.46 0.81
N ILE A 87 23.59 10.88 0.22
CA ILE A 87 23.67 11.38 -1.17
C ILE A 87 23.35 10.27 -2.18
N VAL A 88 23.84 9.04 -1.95
CA VAL A 88 23.53 7.89 -2.80
C VAL A 88 22.03 7.61 -2.82
N LEU A 89 21.34 7.71 -1.68
CA LEU A 89 19.88 7.57 -1.60
C LEU A 89 19.15 8.70 -2.34
N GLU A 90 19.61 9.94 -2.24
CA GLU A 90 19.04 11.09 -2.99
C GLU A 90 19.21 10.90 -4.51
N CYS A 91 20.38 10.46 -4.96
CA CYS A 91 20.58 10.14 -6.38
C CYS A 91 19.72 8.95 -6.83
N PHE A 92 19.52 7.97 -5.97
CA PHE A 92 18.66 6.83 -6.28
C PHE A 92 17.19 7.25 -6.42
N GLU A 93 16.76 8.27 -5.66
CA GLU A 93 15.41 8.83 -5.76
C GLU A 93 15.18 9.45 -7.14
N LEU A 94 16.17 10.18 -7.64
CA LEU A 94 16.16 10.84 -8.94
C LEU A 94 16.24 9.85 -10.12
N TYR A 95 16.96 8.73 -9.95
CA TYR A 95 17.24 7.75 -11.01
C TYR A 95 16.88 6.32 -10.59
N PRO A 96 15.58 5.99 -10.46
CA PRO A 96 15.13 4.72 -9.89
C PRO A 96 15.36 3.48 -10.76
N ASP A 97 15.43 3.66 -12.07
CA ASP A 97 15.58 2.55 -13.03
C ASP A 97 17.03 2.04 -13.09
N ASN A 98 17.96 2.74 -12.43
CA ASN A 98 19.36 2.40 -12.48
C ASN A 98 19.73 1.31 -11.46
N SER A 99 20.01 0.12 -11.99
CA SER A 99 20.39 -1.06 -11.20
C SER A 99 21.67 -0.89 -10.37
N ILE A 100 22.54 0.08 -10.67
CA ILE A 100 23.82 0.26 -9.97
C ILE A 100 23.61 0.66 -8.51
N PHE A 101 22.59 1.47 -8.20
CA PHE A 101 22.30 1.87 -6.83
C PHE A 101 22.04 0.67 -5.91
N TYR A 102 21.40 -0.39 -6.41
CA TYR A 102 21.22 -1.65 -5.67
C TYR A 102 22.53 -2.32 -5.27
N GLN A 103 23.58 -2.15 -6.06
CA GLN A 103 24.91 -2.70 -5.77
C GLN A 103 25.73 -1.80 -4.84
N LEU A 104 25.43 -0.50 -4.81
CA LEU A 104 26.08 0.47 -3.92
C LEU A 104 25.58 0.37 -2.48
N ILE A 105 24.30 0.07 -2.28
CA ILE A 105 23.70 0.08 -0.94
C ILE A 105 24.38 -0.91 0.03
N PRO A 106 24.72 -2.16 -0.35
CA PRO A 106 25.41 -3.10 0.54
C PRO A 106 26.79 -2.64 1.04
N LEU A 107 27.36 -1.57 0.48
CA LEU A 107 28.61 -0.98 0.96
C LEU A 107 28.47 -0.30 2.33
N PHE A 108 27.25 0.08 2.70
CA PHE A 108 26.98 0.89 3.89
C PHE A 108 26.34 0.05 5.01
N PRO A 109 26.62 0.37 6.29
CA PRO A 109 26.10 -0.39 7.41
C PRO A 109 24.57 -0.28 7.54
N LYS A 110 23.89 -1.44 7.61
CA LYS A 110 22.44 -1.59 7.73
C LYS A 110 21.83 -0.78 8.90
N SER A 111 22.50 -0.79 10.05
CA SER A 111 22.05 -0.12 11.28
C SER A 111 21.91 1.40 11.14
N HIS A 112 22.64 2.01 10.21
CA HIS A 112 22.58 3.45 9.97
C HIS A 112 21.57 3.81 8.89
N ALA A 113 21.28 2.89 7.96
CA ALA A 113 20.34 3.13 6.88
C ALA A 113 18.92 3.43 7.39
N ALA A 114 18.44 2.67 8.38
CA ALA A 114 17.16 2.93 9.04
C ALA A 114 17.10 4.32 9.69
N LYS A 115 18.18 4.73 10.37
CA LYS A 115 18.28 6.03 11.05
C LYS A 115 18.34 7.20 10.07
N ILE A 116 19.06 7.05 8.96
CA ILE A 116 19.17 8.08 7.92
C ILE A 116 17.81 8.28 7.24
N LEU A 117 17.12 7.20 6.87
CA LEU A 117 15.75 7.30 6.36
C LEU A 117 14.80 7.89 7.40
N GLY A 118 14.87 7.44 8.64
CA GLY A 118 14.08 8.00 9.74
C GLY A 118 14.28 9.50 9.89
N PHE A 119 15.53 9.98 9.81
CA PHE A 119 15.84 11.41 9.84
C PHE A 119 15.28 12.15 8.62
N LYS A 120 15.33 11.56 7.41
CA LYS A 120 14.68 12.14 6.22
C LYS A 120 13.17 12.22 6.39
N PHE A 121 12.51 11.19 6.92
CA PHE A 121 11.06 11.23 7.19
C PHE A 121 10.71 12.27 8.26
N GLN A 122 11.54 12.42 9.30
CA GLN A 122 11.37 13.44 10.35
C GLN A 122 11.56 14.87 9.83
N TYR A 123 12.37 15.08 8.79
CA TYR A 123 12.53 16.39 8.17
C TYR A 123 11.18 16.91 7.62
N TYR A 124 10.41 16.06 6.95
CA TYR A 124 9.08 16.41 6.43
C TYR A 124 7.98 16.49 7.50
N GLN A 125 8.30 16.16 8.76
CA GLN A 125 7.37 16.33 9.88
C GLN A 125 7.51 17.72 10.53
N GLN A 126 8.55 18.48 10.19
CA GLN A 126 8.78 19.81 10.77
C GLN A 126 7.72 20.80 10.29
N LEU A 127 7.15 21.58 11.21
CA LEU A 127 6.11 22.57 10.90
C LEU A 127 6.54 23.61 9.84
N ASP A 128 7.85 23.86 9.75
CA ASP A 128 8.45 24.79 8.78
C ASP A 128 8.48 24.21 7.35
N VAL A 129 8.43 22.88 7.22
CA VAL A 129 8.50 22.15 5.95
C VAL A 129 7.09 21.70 5.58
N ASN A 130 6.29 22.62 5.07
CA ASN A 130 4.91 22.34 4.61
C ASN A 130 4.89 21.68 3.22
N ILE A 131 5.70 20.63 3.04
CA ILE A 131 5.85 19.88 1.79
C ILE A 131 5.59 18.41 2.09
N PRO A 132 4.71 17.73 1.34
CA PRO A 132 4.47 16.31 1.54
C PRO A 132 5.73 15.49 1.24
N VAL A 133 5.83 14.33 1.87
CA VAL A 133 6.94 13.41 1.63
C VAL A 133 6.91 12.94 0.18
N PRO A 134 8.02 13.04 -0.58
CA PRO A 134 8.08 12.53 -1.94
C PRO A 134 7.79 11.04 -2.04
N SER A 135 7.02 10.64 -3.05
CA SER A 135 6.74 9.22 -3.36
C SER A 135 7.99 8.42 -3.67
N GLY A 136 9.03 9.07 -4.20
CA GLY A 136 10.35 8.48 -4.44
C GLY A 136 11.00 7.96 -3.16
N LEU A 137 10.92 8.72 -2.07
CA LEU A 137 11.47 8.33 -0.76
C LEU A 137 10.75 7.09 -0.20
N PHE A 138 9.42 7.03 -0.29
CA PHE A 138 8.66 5.84 0.11
C PHE A 138 9.02 4.61 -0.72
N ARG A 139 9.19 4.77 -2.04
CA ARG A 139 9.64 3.68 -2.91
C ARG A 139 11.03 3.16 -2.53
N ILE A 140 11.98 4.06 -2.25
CA ILE A 140 13.33 3.67 -1.81
C ILE A 140 13.27 2.94 -0.48
N ALA A 141 12.51 3.46 0.49
CA ALA A 141 12.34 2.81 1.79
C ALA A 141 11.80 1.38 1.64
N ALA A 142 10.76 1.20 0.81
CA ALA A 142 10.22 -0.12 0.50
C ALA A 142 11.24 -1.05 -0.19
N LEU A 143 12.04 -0.54 -1.14
CA LEU A 143 13.10 -1.33 -1.81
C LEU A 143 14.18 -1.79 -0.84
N LEU A 144 14.56 -0.94 0.12
CA LEU A 144 15.57 -1.24 1.13
C LEU A 144 15.09 -2.27 2.15
N VAL A 145 13.79 -2.23 2.50
CA VAL A 145 13.17 -3.27 3.33
C VAL A 145 13.08 -4.59 2.56
N LYS A 146 12.60 -4.57 1.31
CA LYS A 146 12.51 -5.75 0.43
C LYS A 146 13.84 -6.49 0.25
N SER A 147 14.93 -5.73 0.16
CA SER A 147 16.28 -6.29 0.00
C SER A 147 16.90 -6.79 1.31
N GLY A 148 16.19 -6.70 2.44
CA GLY A 148 16.66 -7.16 3.75
C GLY A 148 17.81 -6.31 4.31
N LEU A 149 17.90 -5.05 3.87
CA LEU A 149 18.91 -4.10 4.33
C LEU A 149 18.42 -3.30 5.55
N ILE A 150 17.11 -3.10 5.64
CA ILE A 150 16.45 -2.38 6.73
C ILE A 150 15.31 -3.24 7.26
N ASP A 151 15.23 -3.38 8.58
CA ASP A 151 14.08 -4.02 9.20
C ASP A 151 12.89 -3.05 9.21
N LEU A 152 11.70 -3.53 8.83
CA LEU A 152 10.49 -2.71 8.79
C LEU A 152 10.20 -2.05 10.14
N ASP A 153 10.37 -2.78 11.24
CA ASP A 153 10.08 -2.27 12.59
C ASP A 153 10.99 -1.10 12.99
N ASN A 154 12.26 -1.15 12.58
CA ASN A 154 13.21 -0.07 12.83
C ASN A 154 12.84 1.19 12.07
N LEU A 155 12.36 1.06 10.84
CA LEU A 155 11.87 2.19 10.06
C LEU A 155 10.54 2.73 10.63
N TYR A 156 9.62 1.82 10.94
CA TYR A 156 8.27 2.13 11.41
C TYR A 156 8.27 2.97 12.69
N ALA A 157 9.22 2.71 13.61
CA ALA A 157 9.39 3.48 14.84
C ALA A 157 9.71 4.98 14.63
N HIS A 158 10.15 5.37 13.43
CA HIS A 158 10.44 6.76 13.08
C HIS A 158 9.29 7.47 12.35
N LEU A 159 8.23 6.74 11.96
CA LEU A 159 7.13 7.27 11.17
C LEU A 159 6.02 7.82 12.08
N LEU A 160 5.43 8.92 11.64
CA LEU A 160 4.27 9.55 12.26
C LEU A 160 3.08 9.53 11.30
N PRO A 161 1.84 9.65 11.81
CA PRO A 161 1.43 9.73 13.22
C PRO A 161 1.56 8.42 14.00
N ASN A 162 1.46 8.50 15.33
CA ASN A 162 1.31 7.32 16.19
C ASN A 162 0.03 6.55 15.82
N ASP A 163 0.06 5.23 15.96
CA ASP A 163 -1.09 4.40 15.55
C ASP A 163 -2.33 4.71 16.37
N ASP A 164 -2.19 4.85 17.68
CA ASP A 164 -3.32 5.13 18.59
C ASP A 164 -4.04 6.45 18.24
N GLU A 165 -3.26 7.51 17.97
CA GLU A 165 -3.81 8.82 17.57
C GLU A 165 -4.52 8.75 16.22
N ALA A 166 -3.92 8.02 15.26
CA ALA A 166 -4.52 7.83 13.95
C ALA A 166 -5.82 7.02 14.02
N PHE A 167 -5.84 5.96 14.85
CA PHE A 167 -7.01 5.11 15.04
C PHE A 167 -8.15 5.84 15.75
N GLU A 168 -7.85 6.69 16.73
CA GLU A 168 -8.87 7.50 17.41
C GLU A 168 -9.52 8.51 16.45
N HIS A 169 -8.70 9.25 15.70
CA HIS A 169 -9.19 10.21 14.70
C HIS A 169 -10.09 9.50 13.67
N PHE A 170 -9.63 8.38 13.10
CA PHE A 170 -10.40 7.63 12.12
C PHE A 170 -11.66 6.98 12.72
N GLY A 171 -11.60 6.44 13.94
CA GLY A 171 -12.77 5.88 14.62
C GLY A 171 -13.88 6.91 14.85
N SER A 172 -13.49 8.14 15.18
CA SER A 172 -14.44 9.27 15.30
C SER A 172 -15.08 9.62 13.96
N PHE A 173 -14.28 9.63 12.88
CA PHE A 173 -14.75 9.87 11.52
C PHE A 173 -15.74 8.79 11.06
N VAL A 174 -15.40 7.51 11.22
CA VAL A 174 -16.26 6.38 10.84
C VAL A 174 -17.58 6.42 11.58
N SER A 175 -17.56 6.66 12.90
CA SER A 175 -18.77 6.74 13.71
C SER A 175 -19.72 7.82 13.20
N ARG A 176 -19.19 9.01 12.90
CA ARG A 176 -19.96 10.11 12.31
C ARG A 176 -20.55 9.73 10.94
N LYS A 177 -19.78 9.10 10.07
CA LYS A 177 -20.25 8.67 8.73
C LYS A 177 -21.29 7.56 8.79
N ILE A 178 -21.19 6.64 9.74
CA ILE A 178 -22.23 5.62 10.00
C ILE A 178 -23.51 6.32 10.48
N ASP A 179 -23.43 7.28 11.40
CA ASP A 179 -24.58 8.05 11.86
C ASP A 179 -25.26 8.83 10.73
N GLU A 180 -24.48 9.43 9.82
CA GLU A 180 -24.99 10.05 8.59
C GLU A 180 -25.71 9.01 7.71
N ALA A 181 -25.06 7.87 7.42
CA ALA A 181 -25.63 6.81 6.58
C ALA A 181 -26.93 6.23 7.15
N THR A 182 -27.02 6.04 8.48
CA THR A 182 -28.24 5.51 9.11
C THR A 182 -29.42 6.47 9.09
N LYS A 183 -29.21 7.76 8.83
CA LYS A 183 -30.27 8.78 8.70
C LYS A 183 -30.88 8.81 7.31
N ILE A 184 -30.23 8.21 6.30
CA ILE A 184 -30.75 8.10 4.95
C ILE A 184 -32.11 7.37 4.98
N GLY A 185 -33.15 8.01 4.43
CA GLY A 185 -34.48 7.43 4.33
C GLY A 185 -35.31 7.39 5.62
N LYS A 186 -34.78 7.84 6.77
CA LYS A 186 -35.57 7.96 8.01
C LYS A 186 -36.36 9.27 7.99
N ILE A 187 -37.65 9.19 7.65
CA ILE A 187 -38.58 10.32 7.72
C ILE A 187 -39.20 10.36 9.11
N ASN A 188 -38.91 11.40 9.90
CA ASN A 188 -39.61 11.65 11.16
C ASN A 188 -41.03 12.18 10.86
N LEU A 189 -42.01 11.27 10.87
CA LEU A 189 -43.43 11.62 10.73
C LEU A 189 -43.94 12.62 11.79
N ALA A 190 -43.27 12.73 12.94
CA ALA A 190 -43.60 13.69 14.00
C ALA A 190 -43.21 15.14 13.68
N ALA A 191 -42.27 15.37 12.74
CA ALA A 191 -41.85 16.70 12.33
C ALA A 191 -42.79 17.32 11.27
N THR A 192 -43.59 16.51 10.59
CA THR A 192 -44.52 16.97 9.54
C THR A 192 -45.80 17.62 10.10
N GLY A 193 -46.00 17.57 11.43
CA GLY A 193 -47.18 18.12 12.11
C GLY A 193 -46.89 19.12 13.23
N LYS A 194 -45.64 19.57 13.41
CA LYS A 194 -45.27 20.50 14.49
C LYS A 194 -44.91 21.87 13.92
N ASP A 195 -45.57 22.89 14.47
CA ASP A 195 -45.55 24.30 14.05
C ASP A 195 -44.16 24.86 13.76
N LEU A 196 -44.10 25.72 12.74
CA LEU A 196 -42.93 26.42 12.18
C LEU A 196 -42.27 27.44 13.13
N MET A 197 -42.30 27.25 14.45
CA MET A 197 -41.83 28.25 15.43
C MET A 197 -40.82 27.75 16.48
N ASP A 198 -40.38 26.48 16.44
CA ASP A 198 -39.29 25.99 17.29
C ASP A 198 -38.00 25.80 16.47
N ASP A 199 -37.02 26.68 16.66
CA ASP A 199 -35.68 26.69 16.04
C ASP A 199 -34.70 25.66 16.68
N GLU A 200 -35.21 24.59 17.29
CA GLU A 200 -34.36 23.55 17.88
C GLU A 200 -34.28 22.30 16.99
N LYS A 201 -33.17 22.23 16.24
CA LYS A 201 -32.65 21.05 15.50
C LYS A 201 -33.69 20.32 14.64
N GLN A 202 -33.99 20.91 13.49
CA GLN A 202 -34.56 20.19 12.36
C GLN A 202 -33.60 19.05 11.98
N GLU A 203 -33.94 17.80 12.31
CA GLU A 203 -33.15 16.63 11.91
C GLU A 203 -33.19 16.53 10.38
N ILE A 204 -32.04 16.79 9.76
CA ILE A 204 -31.86 16.82 8.31
C ILE A 204 -32.07 15.39 7.77
N THR A 205 -33.18 15.16 7.09
CA THR A 205 -33.32 14.03 6.15
C THR A 205 -32.31 14.22 5.03
N ILE A 206 -31.37 13.29 4.89
CA ILE A 206 -30.40 13.30 3.79
C ILE A 206 -31.16 12.92 2.51
N ASP A 207 -31.15 13.82 1.52
CA ASP A 207 -31.76 13.59 0.22
C ASP A 207 -31.02 12.48 -0.55
N LEU A 208 -31.72 11.80 -1.45
CA LEU A 208 -31.20 10.69 -2.27
C LEU A 208 -29.95 11.09 -3.06
N TYR A 209 -29.89 12.35 -3.50
CA TYR A 209 -28.74 12.91 -4.20
C TYR A 209 -27.50 12.99 -3.31
N THR A 210 -27.64 13.49 -2.08
CA THR A 210 -26.57 13.54 -1.07
C THR A 210 -26.11 12.14 -0.65
N ALA A 211 -27.02 11.17 -0.62
CA ALA A 211 -26.67 9.77 -0.33
C ALA A 211 -25.84 9.10 -1.44
N LEU A 212 -25.99 9.54 -2.69
CA LEU A 212 -25.20 9.07 -3.84
C LEU A 212 -23.83 9.75 -3.92
N GLU A 213 -23.70 10.99 -3.43
CA GLU A 213 -22.43 11.74 -3.38
C GLU A 213 -21.58 11.40 -2.14
N MET A 214 -22.15 10.69 -1.16
CA MET A 214 -21.51 10.40 0.12
C MET A 214 -20.15 9.67 0.00
N GLU A 215 -19.97 8.81 -1.02
CA GLU A 215 -18.67 8.19 -1.31
C GLU A 215 -17.62 9.24 -1.72
N ASN A 216 -18.00 10.16 -2.61
CA ASN A 216 -17.09 11.22 -3.07
C ASN A 216 -16.73 12.15 -1.91
N ASP A 217 -17.70 12.52 -1.07
CA ASP A 217 -17.46 13.33 0.13
C ASP A 217 -16.48 12.66 1.10
N ILE A 218 -16.62 11.34 1.32
CA ILE A 218 -15.70 10.56 2.15
C ILE A 218 -14.29 10.56 1.54
N VAL A 219 -14.19 10.35 0.23
CA VAL A 219 -12.91 10.35 -0.48
C VAL A 219 -12.22 11.71 -0.39
N GLU A 220 -12.96 12.81 -0.60
CA GLU A 220 -12.43 14.17 -0.53
C GLU A 220 -11.97 14.55 0.89
N GLU A 221 -12.76 14.21 1.91
CA GLU A 221 -12.42 14.50 3.31
C GLU A 221 -11.17 13.73 3.76
N ARG A 222 -10.97 12.51 3.24
CA ARG A 222 -9.82 11.65 3.57
C ARG A 222 -8.60 11.86 2.69
N ALA A 223 -8.70 12.56 1.56
CA ALA A 223 -7.57 12.86 0.68
C ALA A 223 -6.31 13.41 1.39
N PRO A 224 -6.40 14.37 2.33
CA PRO A 224 -5.22 14.91 3.01
C PRO A 224 -4.54 13.94 3.98
N GLU A 225 -5.19 12.82 4.36
CA GLU A 225 -4.58 11.84 5.26
C GLU A 225 -3.40 11.13 4.60
N ILE A 226 -3.43 10.92 3.27
CA ILE A 226 -2.33 10.28 2.53
C ILE A 226 -1.06 11.12 2.62
N GLU A 227 -1.18 12.44 2.50
CA GLU A 227 -0.06 13.37 2.54
C GLU A 227 0.52 13.54 3.95
N LYS A 228 -0.35 13.47 4.97
CA LYS A 228 0.04 13.66 6.38
C LYS A 228 0.53 12.37 7.04
N ASN A 229 0.02 11.21 6.62
CA ASN A 229 0.32 9.93 7.24
C ASN A 229 1.39 9.18 6.47
N GLN A 230 2.61 9.20 7.02
CA GLN A 230 3.76 8.57 6.38
C GLN A 230 3.66 7.04 6.33
N LYS A 231 2.85 6.42 7.20
CA LYS A 231 2.64 4.97 7.20
C LYS A 231 1.80 4.54 5.99
N LEU A 232 0.81 5.35 5.61
CA LEU A 232 0.05 5.16 4.36
C LEU A 232 0.93 5.37 3.12
N GLY A 233 1.79 6.39 3.15
CA GLY A 233 2.80 6.60 2.10
C GLY A 233 3.78 5.44 1.97
N LEU A 234 4.23 4.84 3.08
CA LEU A 234 5.10 3.67 3.06
C LEU A 234 4.39 2.45 2.46
N LEU A 235 3.10 2.25 2.79
CA LEU A 235 2.28 1.21 2.16
C LEU A 235 2.21 1.39 0.63
N LEU A 236 2.00 2.63 0.14
CA LEU A 236 2.09 2.95 -1.30
C LEU A 236 3.46 2.61 -1.90
N GLY A 237 4.54 2.85 -1.13
CA GLY A 237 5.89 2.44 -1.49
C GLY A 237 6.00 0.93 -1.74
N PHE A 238 5.52 0.10 -0.80
CA PHE A 238 5.53 -1.37 -0.96
C PHE A 238 4.69 -1.83 -2.14
N LEU A 239 3.52 -1.21 -2.33
CA LEU A 239 2.65 -1.54 -3.46
C LEU A 239 3.33 -1.23 -4.80
N SER A 240 4.02 -0.09 -4.89
CA SER A 240 4.78 0.31 -6.09
C SER A 240 5.93 -0.65 -6.41
N VAL A 241 6.57 -1.20 -5.38
CA VAL A 241 7.68 -2.17 -5.47
C VAL A 241 7.18 -3.62 -5.70
N HIS A 242 5.86 -3.83 -5.66
CA HIS A 242 5.23 -5.14 -5.77
C HIS A 242 5.74 -6.12 -4.70
N ASP A 243 5.85 -5.65 -3.46
CA ASP A 243 6.21 -6.46 -2.31
C ASP A 243 4.97 -6.72 -1.45
N TRP A 244 4.32 -7.86 -1.70
CA TRP A 244 3.07 -8.19 -1.01
C TRP A 244 3.29 -8.56 0.45
N ASP A 245 4.36 -9.29 0.79
CA ASP A 245 4.53 -9.83 2.15
C ASP A 245 4.65 -8.69 3.18
N HIS A 246 5.43 -7.66 2.86
CA HIS A 246 5.54 -6.46 3.71
C HIS A 246 4.30 -5.56 3.63
N ALA A 247 3.65 -5.47 2.46
CA ALA A 247 2.40 -4.71 2.33
C ALA A 247 1.27 -5.33 3.17
N GLN A 248 1.15 -6.66 3.16
CA GLN A 248 0.19 -7.42 3.97
C GLN A 248 0.39 -7.13 5.45
N LEU A 249 1.64 -7.17 5.94
CA LEU A 249 1.94 -6.85 7.33
C LEU A 249 1.51 -5.42 7.70
N LEU A 250 1.68 -4.46 6.80
CA LEU A 250 1.18 -3.10 7.02
C LEU A 250 -0.35 -2.99 6.92
N PHE A 251 -1.00 -3.72 6.02
CA PHE A 251 -2.47 -3.79 5.97
C PHE A 251 -3.04 -4.36 7.27
N GLU A 252 -2.40 -5.38 7.85
CA GLU A 252 -2.81 -5.97 9.13
C GLU A 252 -2.62 -4.98 10.29
N ARG A 253 -1.48 -4.27 10.35
CA ARG A 253 -1.22 -3.26 11.38
C ARG A 253 -2.14 -2.03 11.26
N LEU A 254 -2.45 -1.62 10.03
CA LEU A 254 -3.25 -0.43 9.74
C LEU A 254 -4.72 -0.77 9.46
N ALA A 255 -5.18 -1.99 9.74
CA ALA A 255 -6.52 -2.48 9.40
C ALA A 255 -7.62 -1.54 9.91
N GLN A 256 -7.42 -0.96 11.10
CA GLN A 256 -8.38 -0.03 11.69
C GLN A 256 -8.55 1.27 10.89
N LEU A 257 -7.55 1.72 10.11
CA LEU A 257 -7.63 2.93 9.27
C LEU A 257 -8.30 2.69 7.92
N ASN A 258 -8.61 1.43 7.62
CA ASN A 258 -9.12 1.00 6.32
C ASN A 258 -8.33 1.62 5.14
N PRO A 259 -7.05 1.24 4.93
CA PRO A 259 -6.17 1.92 3.97
C PRO A 259 -6.67 1.86 2.53
N VAL A 260 -7.47 0.85 2.17
CA VAL A 260 -7.95 0.61 0.81
C VAL A 260 -9.06 1.61 0.40
N GLU A 261 -9.66 2.33 1.35
CA GLU A 261 -10.60 3.40 1.03
C GLU A 261 -9.93 4.55 0.26
N HIS A 262 -8.63 4.77 0.47
CA HIS A 262 -7.84 5.72 -0.30
C HIS A 262 -7.62 5.24 -1.74
N ILE A 263 -7.94 6.10 -2.72
CA ILE A 263 -7.89 5.76 -4.15
C ILE A 263 -6.49 5.30 -4.57
N GLU A 264 -5.44 5.98 -4.12
CA GLU A 264 -4.06 5.64 -4.53
C GLU A 264 -3.64 4.25 -4.05
N ILE A 265 -3.99 3.89 -2.81
CA ILE A 265 -3.69 2.58 -2.20
C ILE A 265 -4.50 1.50 -2.91
N CYS A 266 -5.78 1.78 -3.15
CA CYS A 266 -6.69 0.90 -3.88
C CYS A 266 -6.15 0.58 -5.30
N HIS A 267 -5.77 1.61 -6.06
CA HIS A 267 -5.16 1.43 -7.39
C HIS A 267 -3.81 0.70 -7.32
N GLY A 268 -2.99 0.96 -6.31
CA GLY A 268 -1.75 0.22 -6.05
C GLY A 268 -2.02 -1.27 -5.84
N LEU A 269 -3.02 -1.61 -5.02
CA LEU A 269 -3.45 -2.98 -4.77
C LEU A 269 -3.98 -3.65 -6.05
N PHE A 270 -4.81 -2.96 -6.84
CA PHE A 270 -5.36 -3.48 -8.10
C PHE A 270 -4.27 -3.86 -9.11
N ARG A 271 -3.23 -3.05 -9.25
CA ARG A 271 -2.10 -3.36 -10.13
C ARG A 271 -1.40 -4.66 -9.72
N ILE A 272 -1.26 -4.91 -8.43
CA ILE A 272 -0.65 -6.15 -7.92
C ILE A 272 -1.59 -7.33 -8.12
N ILE A 273 -2.89 -7.18 -7.85
CA ILE A 273 -3.89 -8.22 -8.11
C ILE A 273 -3.87 -8.59 -9.59
N GLU A 274 -3.94 -7.61 -10.50
CA GLU A 274 -3.92 -7.82 -11.95
C GLU A 274 -2.66 -8.57 -12.39
N LYS A 275 -1.49 -8.17 -11.88
CA LYS A 275 -0.23 -8.85 -12.16
C LYS A 275 -0.22 -10.29 -11.65
N THR A 276 -0.78 -10.52 -10.47
CA THR A 276 -0.85 -11.84 -9.81
C THR A 276 -1.76 -12.79 -10.58
N ILE A 277 -2.90 -12.29 -11.11
CA ILE A 277 -3.83 -13.11 -11.89
C ILE A 277 -3.51 -13.15 -13.39
N SER A 278 -2.55 -12.37 -13.89
CA SER A 278 -2.27 -12.24 -15.34
C SER A 278 -2.00 -13.59 -16.02
N SER A 279 -1.23 -14.47 -15.39
CA SER A 279 -0.93 -15.82 -15.91
C SER A 279 -2.19 -16.70 -15.96
N ALA A 280 -2.96 -16.72 -14.86
CA ALA A 280 -4.22 -17.44 -14.72
C ALA A 280 -5.28 -16.95 -15.72
N TYR A 281 -5.37 -15.63 -15.90
CA TYR A 281 -6.29 -14.99 -16.83
C TYR A 281 -5.88 -15.26 -18.29
N SER A 282 -4.59 -15.23 -18.62
CA SER A 282 -4.10 -15.61 -19.95
C SER A 282 -4.43 -17.07 -20.29
N ALA A 283 -4.28 -17.98 -19.31
CA ALA A 283 -4.68 -19.39 -19.47
C ALA A 283 -6.19 -19.52 -19.74
N TYR A 284 -7.03 -18.81 -18.98
CA TYR A 284 -8.48 -18.74 -19.23
C TYR A 284 -8.81 -18.18 -20.63
N CYS A 285 -8.15 -17.12 -21.07
CA CYS A 285 -8.38 -16.56 -22.40
C CYS A 285 -8.03 -17.56 -23.51
N GLN A 286 -6.96 -18.34 -23.35
CA GLN A 286 -6.53 -19.31 -24.36
C GLN A 286 -7.50 -20.48 -24.49
N THR A 287 -8.13 -20.94 -23.41
CA THR A 287 -9.16 -22.00 -23.46
C THR A 287 -10.41 -21.51 -24.16
N HIS A 288 -10.88 -20.29 -23.83
CA HIS A 288 -12.09 -19.72 -24.44
C HIS A 288 -11.91 -19.30 -25.90
N HIS A 289 -10.74 -18.79 -26.31
CA HIS A 289 -10.47 -18.48 -27.73
C HIS A 289 -10.39 -19.73 -28.62
N LYS A 290 -9.92 -20.88 -28.08
CA LYS A 290 -9.90 -22.15 -28.82
C LYS A 290 -11.30 -22.73 -29.02
N ILE A 291 -12.19 -22.57 -28.03
CA ILE A 291 -13.60 -22.98 -28.16
C ILE A 291 -14.30 -22.17 -29.26
N SER A 292 -14.04 -20.86 -29.35
CA SER A 292 -14.64 -19.98 -30.37
C SER A 292 -14.19 -20.33 -31.80
N ARG A 293 -12.89 -20.64 -32.02
CA ARG A 293 -12.38 -21.05 -33.34
C ARG A 293 -12.92 -22.41 -33.84
N ASN A 294 -13.27 -23.32 -32.94
CA ASN A 294 -13.80 -24.62 -33.32
C ASN A 294 -15.25 -24.57 -33.82
N ILE A 295 -15.99 -23.49 -33.57
CA ILE A 295 -17.37 -23.34 -34.08
C ILE A 295 -17.37 -23.01 -35.58
N ASP A 296 -16.33 -22.34 -36.09
CA ASP A 296 -16.25 -21.90 -37.50
C ASP A 296 -15.53 -22.89 -38.43
N THR A 297 -14.98 -24.00 -37.91
CA THR A 297 -14.19 -24.94 -38.72
C THR A 297 -14.65 -26.39 -38.55
N HIS A 298 -15.88 -26.68 -38.99
CA HIS A 298 -16.25 -28.06 -39.33
C HIS A 298 -15.63 -28.43 -40.68
N MET A 299 -14.42 -29.01 -40.67
CA MET A 299 -13.97 -30.09 -41.59
C MET A 299 -12.65 -30.71 -41.09
N ILE A 300 -12.77 -31.95 -40.61
CA ILE A 300 -11.80 -33.07 -40.64
C ILE A 300 -10.39 -32.82 -40.06
N ASP A 301 -10.12 -33.30 -38.84
CA ASP A 301 -9.33 -34.53 -38.64
C ASP A 301 -9.30 -34.97 -37.17
N ALA A 302 -9.63 -36.25 -36.96
CA ALA A 302 -9.60 -36.91 -35.67
C ALA A 302 -8.22 -37.56 -35.46
N SER A 303 -7.29 -36.80 -34.89
CA SER A 303 -6.07 -37.39 -34.30
C SER A 303 -5.54 -36.52 -33.16
N SER A 304 -5.60 -37.11 -31.96
CA SER A 304 -4.97 -36.67 -30.71
C SER A 304 -5.22 -35.21 -30.28
N VAL A 305 -6.44 -34.91 -29.83
CA VAL A 305 -6.64 -33.77 -28.93
C VAL A 305 -6.17 -34.21 -27.54
N SER A 306 -4.89 -34.03 -27.24
CA SER A 306 -4.48 -33.91 -25.84
C SER A 306 -5.19 -32.67 -25.30
N SER A 307 -6.19 -32.88 -24.44
CA SER A 307 -6.83 -31.80 -23.68
C SER A 307 -5.72 -30.92 -23.11
N PRO A 308 -5.66 -29.62 -23.41
CA PRO A 308 -4.70 -28.75 -22.75
C PRO A 308 -5.23 -28.51 -21.34
N SER A 309 -4.84 -29.38 -20.41
CA SER A 309 -5.07 -29.25 -18.98
C SER A 309 -4.19 -28.12 -18.43
N TYR A 310 -4.47 -26.88 -18.81
CA TYR A 310 -3.90 -25.73 -18.14
C TYR A 310 -4.70 -25.51 -16.85
N LEU A 311 -4.32 -26.27 -15.82
CA LEU A 311 -4.86 -26.09 -14.47
C LEU A 311 -4.61 -24.65 -14.03
N VAL A 312 -5.69 -23.89 -13.87
CA VAL A 312 -5.63 -22.52 -13.36
C VAL A 312 -5.63 -22.60 -11.85
N HIS A 313 -4.45 -22.43 -11.24
CA HIS A 313 -4.31 -22.32 -9.79
C HIS A 313 -3.73 -20.95 -9.43
N PRO A 314 -4.57 -19.96 -9.05
CA PRO A 314 -4.08 -18.69 -8.57
C PRO A 314 -3.31 -18.91 -7.25
N PRO A 315 -2.27 -18.10 -6.98
CA PRO A 315 -1.54 -18.17 -5.71
C PRO A 315 -2.47 -17.92 -4.51
N LYS A 316 -2.22 -18.53 -3.34
CA LYS A 316 -3.02 -18.28 -2.12
C LYS A 316 -3.09 -16.80 -1.75
N VAL A 317 -1.99 -16.09 -2.00
CA VAL A 317 -1.84 -14.64 -1.84
C VAL A 317 -2.94 -13.84 -2.57
N PHE A 318 -3.46 -14.35 -3.69
CA PHE A 318 -4.56 -13.71 -4.41
C PHE A 318 -5.82 -13.59 -3.56
N PHE A 319 -6.18 -14.63 -2.81
CA PHE A 319 -7.38 -14.60 -1.95
C PHE A 319 -7.18 -13.65 -0.76
N GLN A 320 -5.98 -13.58 -0.21
CA GLN A 320 -5.62 -12.60 0.82
C GLN A 320 -5.72 -11.17 0.29
N MET A 321 -5.27 -10.92 -0.95
CA MET A 321 -5.43 -9.62 -1.60
C MET A 321 -6.90 -9.22 -1.78
N LEU A 322 -7.77 -10.17 -2.14
CA LEU A 322 -9.21 -9.92 -2.23
C LEU A 322 -9.83 -9.64 -0.85
N ALA A 323 -9.45 -10.39 0.19
CA ALA A 323 -9.89 -10.13 1.55
C ALA A 323 -9.50 -8.72 2.02
N VAL A 324 -8.25 -8.30 1.76
CA VAL A 324 -7.77 -6.94 2.07
C VAL A 324 -8.50 -5.87 1.23
N CYS A 325 -8.78 -6.17 -0.04
CA CYS A 325 -9.49 -5.24 -0.93
C CYS A 325 -10.88 -4.87 -0.41
N GLY A 326 -11.55 -5.78 0.29
CA GLY A 326 -12.88 -5.53 0.86
C GLY A 326 -13.89 -5.05 -0.20
N PRO A 327 -14.77 -4.09 0.12
CA PRO A 327 -15.81 -3.63 -0.81
C PRO A 327 -15.29 -2.77 -1.97
N TYR A 328 -14.01 -2.44 -2.05
CA TYR A 328 -13.52 -1.39 -2.95
C TYR A 328 -13.29 -1.82 -4.41
N LEU A 329 -13.43 -3.11 -4.75
CA LEU A 329 -13.21 -3.61 -6.11
C LEU A 329 -14.17 -3.00 -7.16
N HIS A 330 -15.28 -2.39 -6.73
CA HIS A 330 -16.22 -1.67 -7.60
C HIS A 330 -15.55 -0.54 -8.42
N ARG A 331 -14.46 0.05 -7.92
CA ARG A 331 -13.71 1.12 -8.59
C ARG A 331 -13.06 0.67 -9.89
N ASP A 332 -12.80 -0.63 -10.06
CA ASP A 332 -12.32 -1.23 -11.32
C ASP A 332 -13.19 -2.42 -11.73
N THR A 333 -14.27 -2.11 -12.45
CA THR A 333 -15.19 -3.12 -12.99
C THR A 333 -14.52 -4.07 -14.00
N GLN A 334 -13.42 -3.67 -14.65
CA GLN A 334 -12.70 -4.58 -15.56
C GLN A 334 -11.93 -5.62 -14.77
N LEU A 335 -11.21 -5.20 -13.72
CA LEU A 335 -10.54 -6.13 -12.82
C LEU A 335 -11.54 -7.06 -12.12
N PHE A 336 -12.68 -6.53 -11.68
CA PHE A 336 -13.78 -7.33 -11.11
C PHE A 336 -14.19 -8.48 -12.03
N GLN A 337 -14.42 -8.20 -13.32
CA GLN A 337 -14.77 -9.24 -14.30
C GLN A 337 -13.64 -10.24 -14.52
N LYS A 338 -12.38 -9.79 -14.58
CA LYS A 338 -11.20 -10.67 -14.69
C LYS A 338 -11.12 -11.62 -13.49
N VAL A 339 -11.32 -11.10 -12.28
CA VAL A 339 -11.37 -11.89 -11.03
C VAL A 339 -12.45 -12.96 -11.11
N CYS A 340 -13.68 -12.60 -11.49
CA CYS A 340 -14.78 -13.56 -11.65
C CYS A 340 -14.43 -14.68 -12.64
N ARG A 341 -13.82 -14.34 -13.77
CA ARG A 341 -13.37 -15.32 -14.79
C ARG A 341 -12.29 -16.26 -14.26
N VAL A 342 -11.30 -15.74 -13.53
CA VAL A 342 -10.26 -16.56 -12.91
C VAL A 342 -10.84 -17.49 -11.84
N LEU A 343 -11.79 -17.03 -11.02
CA LEU A 343 -12.46 -17.88 -10.01
C LEU A 343 -13.27 -19.01 -10.66
N LYS A 344 -13.98 -18.73 -11.76
CA LYS A 344 -14.67 -19.78 -12.55
C LYS A 344 -13.69 -20.83 -13.08
N ALA A 345 -12.57 -20.38 -13.64
CA ALA A 345 -11.53 -21.28 -14.17
C ALA A 345 -10.88 -22.11 -13.07
N TYR A 346 -10.63 -21.52 -11.90
CA TYR A 346 -10.09 -22.19 -10.73
C TYR A 346 -11.01 -23.31 -10.23
N HIS A 347 -12.32 -23.02 -10.13
CA HIS A 347 -13.32 -24.02 -9.76
C HIS A 347 -13.39 -25.19 -10.77
N ALA A 348 -13.41 -24.89 -12.08
CA ALA A 348 -13.42 -25.91 -13.12
C ALA A 348 -12.15 -26.80 -13.08
N SER A 349 -10.98 -26.18 -12.94
CA SER A 349 -9.69 -26.87 -12.82
C SER A 349 -9.63 -27.76 -11.59
N SER A 350 -10.28 -27.36 -10.50
CA SER A 350 -10.26 -28.16 -9.26
C SER A 350 -11.18 -29.38 -9.32
N LYS A 351 -12.31 -29.32 -10.04
CA LYS A 351 -13.16 -30.49 -10.28
C LYS A 351 -12.45 -31.62 -11.02
N GLU A 352 -11.52 -31.28 -11.92
CA GLU A 352 -10.67 -32.26 -12.62
C GLU A 352 -9.61 -32.89 -11.69
N SER A 353 -9.15 -32.16 -10.67
CA SER A 353 -8.10 -32.59 -9.72
C SER A 353 -8.63 -33.32 -8.47
N ALA A 354 -9.89 -33.07 -8.09
CA ALA A 354 -10.55 -33.65 -6.92
C ALA A 354 -10.75 -35.19 -6.99
N HIS A 355 -10.51 -35.82 -8.14
CA HIS A 355 -10.47 -37.28 -8.26
C HIS A 355 -9.20 -37.92 -7.66
N THR A 356 -8.19 -37.12 -7.26
CA THR A 356 -6.88 -37.66 -6.88
C THR A 356 -6.37 -37.35 -5.47
N THR A 357 -6.75 -36.25 -4.79
CA THR A 357 -6.25 -35.97 -3.42
C THR A 357 -7.16 -35.05 -2.62
N GLY A 358 -7.57 -35.47 -1.42
CA GLY A 358 -8.41 -34.73 -0.46
C GLY A 358 -7.69 -33.60 0.28
N VAL A 359 -7.35 -32.52 -0.44
CA VAL A 359 -6.88 -31.26 0.14
C VAL A 359 -8.07 -30.30 0.29
N MET A 360 -8.03 -29.41 1.29
CA MET A 360 -9.01 -28.36 1.62
C MET A 360 -9.78 -27.85 0.39
N SER A 361 -11.11 -27.77 0.50
CA SER A 361 -11.96 -27.54 -0.66
C SER A 361 -11.66 -26.19 -1.32
N PRO A 362 -11.50 -26.14 -2.66
CA PRO A 362 -11.36 -24.89 -3.43
C PRO A 362 -12.56 -23.95 -3.22
N GLU A 363 -13.71 -24.53 -2.87
CA GLU A 363 -14.98 -23.85 -2.61
C GLU A 363 -14.85 -22.85 -1.45
N SER A 364 -14.08 -23.17 -0.39
CA SER A 364 -13.93 -22.26 0.75
C SER A 364 -13.26 -20.93 0.36
N HIS A 365 -12.28 -20.98 -0.54
CA HIS A 365 -11.56 -19.79 -1.01
C HIS A 365 -12.44 -18.94 -1.94
N ILE A 366 -13.33 -19.58 -2.71
CA ILE A 366 -14.30 -18.88 -3.57
C ILE A 366 -15.38 -18.23 -2.71
N GLU A 367 -15.89 -18.93 -1.70
CA GLU A 367 -16.82 -18.39 -0.72
C GLU A 367 -16.24 -17.18 0.00
N GLU A 368 -15.00 -17.28 0.48
CA GLU A 368 -14.29 -16.16 1.12
C GLU A 368 -14.17 -14.97 0.16
N ALA A 369 -13.70 -15.17 -1.06
CA ALA A 369 -13.60 -14.10 -2.06
C ALA A 369 -14.95 -13.45 -2.40
N LEU A 370 -16.03 -14.22 -2.44
CA LEU A 370 -17.38 -13.71 -2.68
C LEU A 370 -17.88 -12.88 -1.50
N GLY A 371 -17.75 -13.40 -0.27
CA GLY A 371 -18.23 -12.74 0.94
C GLY A 371 -17.42 -11.51 1.33
N SER A 372 -16.09 -11.59 1.25
CA SER A 372 -15.20 -10.51 1.71
C SER A 372 -15.08 -9.36 0.71
N CYS A 373 -15.24 -9.62 -0.59
CA CYS A 373 -14.90 -8.66 -1.64
C CYS A 373 -15.99 -8.48 -2.70
N LEU A 374 -16.35 -9.54 -3.43
CA LEU A 374 -17.16 -9.39 -4.65
C LEU A 374 -18.60 -8.95 -4.37
N LEU A 375 -19.28 -9.55 -3.38
CA LEU A 375 -20.64 -9.17 -3.02
C LEU A 375 -20.69 -7.78 -2.36
N PRO A 376 -19.79 -7.44 -1.41
CA PRO A 376 -19.71 -6.08 -0.89
C PRO A 376 -19.49 -5.03 -1.99
N SER A 377 -18.58 -5.28 -2.93
CA SER A 377 -18.33 -4.39 -4.08
C SER A 377 -19.52 -4.26 -5.02
N LEU A 378 -20.29 -5.33 -5.25
CA LEU A 378 -21.42 -5.29 -6.17
C LEU A 378 -22.46 -4.21 -5.79
N GLN A 379 -22.64 -3.95 -4.50
CA GLN A 379 -23.56 -2.91 -4.01
C GLN A 379 -23.18 -1.49 -4.42
N LEU A 380 -21.88 -1.26 -4.62
CA LEU A 380 -21.32 0.03 -4.97
C LEU A 380 -21.20 0.22 -6.48
N ILE A 381 -21.50 -0.83 -7.26
CA ILE A 381 -21.49 -0.78 -8.72
C ILE A 381 -22.87 -0.28 -9.17
N PRO A 382 -22.97 0.82 -9.92
CA PRO A 382 -24.23 1.24 -10.54
C PRO A 382 -24.68 0.17 -11.55
N ALA A 383 -25.97 0.13 -11.88
CA ALA A 383 -26.59 -0.89 -12.73
C ALA A 383 -25.71 -1.28 -13.95
N ASN A 384 -25.07 -2.45 -13.87
CA ASN A 384 -24.13 -2.95 -14.87
C ASN A 384 -24.36 -4.45 -15.14
N PRO A 385 -25.23 -4.79 -16.11
CA PRO A 385 -25.58 -6.19 -16.41
C PRO A 385 -24.38 -7.07 -16.76
N ALA A 386 -23.30 -6.50 -17.30
CA ALA A 386 -22.10 -7.27 -17.63
C ALA A 386 -21.40 -7.80 -16.38
N VAL A 387 -21.36 -7.00 -15.31
CA VAL A 387 -20.82 -7.42 -14.02
C VAL A 387 -21.72 -8.47 -13.37
N ASP A 388 -23.04 -8.25 -13.42
CA ASP A 388 -24.05 -9.16 -12.85
C ASP A 388 -23.96 -10.57 -13.46
N MET A 389 -23.78 -10.65 -14.78
CA MET A 389 -23.63 -11.93 -15.48
C MET A 389 -22.34 -12.66 -15.10
N GLU A 390 -21.24 -11.92 -14.90
CA GLU A 390 -19.95 -12.51 -14.52
C GLU A 390 -19.96 -13.03 -13.08
N ILE A 391 -20.53 -12.26 -12.13
CA ILE A 391 -20.65 -12.70 -10.73
C ILE A 391 -21.64 -13.85 -10.58
N TRP A 392 -22.77 -13.83 -11.31
CA TRP A 392 -23.71 -14.97 -11.33
C TRP A 392 -23.05 -16.23 -11.88
N GLY A 393 -22.16 -16.08 -12.87
CA GLY A 393 -21.35 -17.18 -13.37
C GLY A 393 -20.46 -17.84 -12.32
N VAL A 394 -20.06 -17.11 -11.26
CA VAL A 394 -19.34 -17.67 -10.11
C VAL A 394 -20.32 -18.23 -9.08
N LEU A 395 -21.36 -17.47 -8.72
CA LEU A 395 -22.35 -17.87 -7.71
C LEU A 395 -23.07 -19.17 -8.08
N SER A 396 -23.45 -19.34 -9.35
CA SER A 396 -24.14 -20.52 -9.86
C SER A 396 -23.32 -21.82 -9.75
N LEU A 397 -22.02 -21.73 -9.47
CA LEU A 397 -21.15 -22.88 -9.22
C LEU A 397 -21.33 -23.45 -7.82
N LEU A 398 -21.83 -22.64 -6.87
CA LEU A 398 -21.99 -23.00 -5.47
C LEU A 398 -23.38 -23.62 -5.19
N PRO A 399 -23.49 -24.52 -4.19
CA PRO A 399 -24.77 -25.03 -3.72
C PRO A 399 -25.74 -23.91 -3.30
N TYR A 400 -27.03 -24.21 -3.36
CA TYR A 400 -28.09 -23.26 -3.00
C TYR A 400 -27.95 -22.76 -1.55
N GLU A 401 -27.63 -23.65 -0.62
CA GLU A 401 -27.51 -23.38 0.80
C GLU A 401 -26.38 -22.38 1.07
N VAL A 402 -25.25 -22.55 0.37
CA VAL A 402 -24.08 -21.67 0.48
C VAL A 402 -24.41 -20.27 -0.04
N ARG A 403 -25.10 -20.16 -1.17
CA ARG A 403 -25.50 -18.85 -1.72
C ARG A 403 -26.38 -18.06 -0.76
N TYR A 404 -27.38 -18.71 -0.16
CA TYR A 404 -28.27 -18.04 0.80
C TYR A 404 -27.57 -17.69 2.10
N ARG A 405 -26.61 -18.52 2.55
CA ARG A 405 -25.75 -18.18 3.67
C ARG A 405 -24.92 -16.92 3.37
N LEU A 406 -24.28 -16.85 2.20
CA LEU A 406 -23.52 -15.66 1.77
C LEU A 406 -24.40 -14.41 1.73
N TYR A 407 -25.62 -14.50 1.21
CA TYR A 407 -26.56 -13.37 1.21
C TYR A 407 -26.96 -12.91 2.62
N GLY A 408 -27.09 -13.83 3.57
CA GLY A 408 -27.42 -13.50 4.96
C GLY A 408 -26.23 -12.97 5.78
N GLU A 409 -25.02 -13.50 5.58
CA GLU A 409 -23.79 -13.02 6.21
C GLU A 409 -23.48 -11.58 5.77
N TRP A 410 -23.57 -11.34 4.46
CA TRP A 410 -23.37 -10.03 3.86
C TRP A 410 -24.30 -8.94 4.44
N GLU A 411 -25.53 -9.26 4.83
CA GLU A 411 -26.44 -8.27 5.41
C GLU A 411 -25.91 -7.64 6.72
N LYS A 412 -25.13 -8.40 7.51
CA LYS A 412 -24.57 -7.94 8.78
C LYS A 412 -23.27 -7.16 8.59
N ASP A 413 -22.41 -7.61 7.67
CA ASP A 413 -21.11 -6.98 7.42
C ASP A 413 -21.26 -5.59 6.76
N ALA A 414 -22.35 -5.37 6.04
CA ALA A 414 -22.72 -4.07 5.47
C ALA A 414 -22.90 -2.96 6.52
N GLU A 415 -23.10 -3.29 7.80
CA GLU A 415 -23.29 -2.30 8.87
C GLU A 415 -21.99 -1.65 9.34
N GLN A 416 -20.84 -2.26 9.04
CA GLN A 416 -19.53 -1.79 9.54
C GLN A 416 -18.86 -0.77 8.60
N ASN A 417 -19.23 -0.74 7.32
CA ASN A 417 -18.66 0.17 6.33
C ASN A 417 -19.67 1.27 5.97
N PRO A 418 -19.33 2.57 6.16
CA PRO A 418 -20.28 3.66 5.93
C PRO A 418 -20.74 3.78 4.48
N VAL A 419 -19.85 3.51 3.52
CA VAL A 419 -20.16 3.59 2.07
C VAL A 419 -21.14 2.48 1.68
N VAL A 420 -20.88 1.26 2.14
CA VAL A 420 -21.75 0.10 1.89
C VAL A 420 -23.12 0.29 2.55
N LEU A 421 -23.14 0.79 3.80
CA LEU A 421 -24.37 1.08 4.53
C LEU A 421 -25.21 2.13 3.80
N ALA A 422 -24.59 3.21 3.32
CA ALA A 422 -25.29 4.24 2.58
C ALA A 422 -25.89 3.70 1.28
N ALA A 423 -25.10 2.97 0.47
CA ALA A 423 -25.61 2.35 -0.75
C ALA A 423 -26.83 1.45 -0.48
N ARG A 424 -26.82 0.68 0.61
CA ARG A 424 -27.95 -0.15 1.04
C ARG A 424 -29.18 0.69 1.41
N GLN A 425 -29.01 1.77 2.19
CA GLN A 425 -30.15 2.63 2.56
C GLN A 425 -30.73 3.34 1.34
N THR A 426 -29.88 3.84 0.45
CA THR A 426 -30.25 4.44 -0.84
C THR A 426 -31.09 3.46 -1.67
N ALA A 427 -30.63 2.20 -1.81
CA ALA A 427 -31.37 1.18 -2.55
C ALA A 427 -32.76 0.88 -1.94
N LYS A 428 -32.85 0.78 -0.60
CA LYS A 428 -34.13 0.57 0.10
C LYS A 428 -35.12 1.71 -0.18
N VAL A 429 -34.64 2.95 -0.15
CA VAL A 429 -35.46 4.13 -0.44
C VAL A 429 -35.99 4.09 -1.88
N VAL A 430 -35.13 3.81 -2.86
CA VAL A 430 -35.53 3.72 -4.28
C VAL A 430 -36.57 2.62 -4.52
N CYS A 431 -36.40 1.45 -3.89
CA CYS A 431 -37.37 0.35 -3.98
C CYS A 431 -38.72 0.72 -3.37
N LEU A 432 -38.75 1.45 -2.25
CA LEU A 432 -39.99 1.91 -1.62
C LEU A 432 -40.73 2.96 -2.46
N PHE A 433 -40.03 3.78 -3.25
CA PHE A 433 -40.66 4.76 -4.14
C PHE A 433 -41.22 4.15 -5.44
N HIS A 434 -40.78 2.94 -5.82
CA HIS A 434 -41.25 2.24 -7.03
C HIS A 434 -42.37 1.21 -6.75
N ALA A 435 -42.60 0.85 -5.48
CA ALA A 435 -43.69 -0.02 -5.03
C ALA A 435 -44.93 0.80 -4.67
#